data_AF-A0A812GD41-F1
#
_entry.id   AF-A0A812GD41-F1
#
_cell.length_a   1.000
_cell.length_b   1.000
_cell.length_c   1.000
_cell.angle_alpha   90.00
_cell.angle_beta   90.00
_cell.angle_gamma   90.00
#
_symmetry.space_group_name_H-M   'P 1'
#
loop_
_entity.id
_entity.type
_entity.pdbx_description
1 polymer ?
#
loop_
_entity_poly.entity_id
_entity_poly.type
_entity_poly.pdbx_seq_one_letter_code
_entity_poly.pdbx_strand_id
1 'polypeptide(L)'
;MMREHGGFEGNAQTFRIVTKLEPYTEHFGMNLSRRALLGLIKYPALLSQTRALCMPEPVEHQRKLKAKDWSPAKGLYDCDKDLFDWVIAPLTDNDKALLSQMRCRPESDLEHCKTRFKSLDCSIMELADDIAYGVHDLEDAIVLGMVTRQQWQEGAASQLADCGDPWFEEHIGSIGQMLFSGKHHQRKDAIGGMVNALLTSISIKVVDEPFNNPLLAWNACLEPHMAKALEVLKHFVSQYVIQVHQVQIVEYKGQQIIMDLFEALSADPERLLPPHTRSLWQEASCESAKMRVIADYISAMTDGHAQKLHRQLFSSIVL
;
A
#
# COMPACT_ATOMS: atom_id res chain seq x y z
N MET A 1 0.29 15.81 5.84
CA MET A 1 -1.13 15.57 6.19
C MET A 1 -1.21 14.74 7.47
N MET A 2 -2.16 15.00 8.37
CA MET A 2 -2.47 14.21 9.59
C MET A 2 -1.33 13.94 10.59
N ARG A 3 -0.18 14.60 10.47
CA ARG A 3 1.03 14.34 11.29
C ARG A 3 0.75 14.37 12.79
N GLU A 4 0.10 15.43 13.27
CA GLU A 4 -0.26 15.62 14.69
C GLU A 4 -1.65 15.07 15.03
N HIS A 5 -2.29 14.36 14.09
CA HIS A 5 -3.69 13.91 14.18
C HIS A 5 -3.84 12.41 13.91
N GLY A 6 -2.85 11.60 14.30
CA GLY A 6 -2.91 10.14 14.20
C GLY A 6 -2.53 9.56 12.83
N GLY A 7 -1.86 10.32 11.97
CA GLY A 7 -1.25 9.84 10.74
C GLY A 7 -2.22 9.48 9.61
N PHE A 8 -1.69 9.11 8.45
CA PHE A 8 -2.47 8.63 7.32
C PHE A 8 -1.73 7.45 6.67
N GLU A 9 -2.42 6.34 6.46
CA GLU A 9 -1.87 5.12 5.87
C GLU A 9 -2.92 4.50 4.96
N GLY A 10 -2.53 4.11 3.75
CA GLY A 10 -3.50 3.66 2.73
C GLY A 10 -4.29 2.41 3.12
N ASN A 11 -3.67 1.41 3.72
CA ASN A 11 -4.34 0.19 4.20
C ASN A 11 -5.27 0.50 5.38
N ALA A 12 -4.87 1.41 6.28
CA ALA A 12 -5.77 1.93 7.33
C ALA A 12 -7.00 2.61 6.72
N GLN A 13 -6.80 3.42 5.68
CA GLN A 13 -7.88 4.06 4.96
C GLN A 13 -8.78 3.05 4.26
N THR A 14 -8.24 2.01 3.62
CA THR A 14 -9.02 0.92 3.02
C THR A 14 -9.91 0.25 4.07
N PHE A 15 -9.36 -0.10 5.23
CA PHE A 15 -10.16 -0.68 6.33
C PHE A 15 -11.30 0.24 6.74
N ARG A 16 -11.02 1.54 6.92
CA ARG A 16 -12.02 2.56 7.27
C ARG A 16 -13.08 2.73 6.19
N ILE A 17 -12.70 2.73 4.92
CA ILE A 17 -13.62 2.82 3.78
C ILE A 17 -14.62 1.67 3.81
N VAL A 18 -14.13 0.43 3.85
CA VAL A 18 -15.00 -0.75 3.77
C VAL A 18 -15.82 -1.02 5.02
N THR A 19 -15.42 -0.46 6.17
CA THR A 19 -16.14 -0.64 7.45
C THR A 19 -17.01 0.54 7.86
N LYS A 20 -16.80 1.73 7.28
CA LYS A 20 -17.46 2.97 7.75
C LYS A 20 -17.91 3.92 6.66
N LEU A 21 -17.08 4.20 5.65
CA LEU A 21 -17.33 5.33 4.74
C LEU A 21 -18.17 4.96 3.51
N GLU A 22 -18.10 3.70 3.06
CA GLU A 22 -18.86 3.26 1.89
C GLU A 22 -20.38 3.30 2.13
N PRO A 23 -21.18 3.88 1.21
CA PRO A 23 -22.59 4.19 1.47
C PRO A 23 -23.53 2.99 1.30
N TYR A 24 -23.03 1.74 1.32
CA TYR A 24 -23.88 0.55 1.17
C TYR A 24 -24.75 0.29 2.40
N THR A 25 -24.32 0.77 3.58
CA THR A 25 -25.08 0.70 4.82
C THR A 25 -24.96 2.01 5.59
N GLU A 26 -25.92 2.28 6.48
CA GLU A 26 -25.95 3.52 7.26
C GLU A 26 -24.76 3.66 8.22
N HIS A 27 -24.25 2.55 8.77
CA HIS A 27 -23.25 2.56 9.84
C HIS A 27 -22.06 1.61 9.67
N PHE A 28 -22.08 0.71 8.68
CA PHE A 28 -21.13 -0.42 8.59
C PHE A 28 -20.41 -0.51 7.25
N GLY A 29 -20.31 0.59 6.50
CA GLY A 29 -19.64 0.61 5.22
C GLY A 29 -20.24 -0.42 4.26
N MET A 30 -19.37 -1.30 3.73
CA MET A 30 -19.73 -2.44 2.87
C MET A 30 -20.28 -3.66 3.63
N ASN A 31 -20.29 -3.65 4.97
CA ASN A 31 -20.79 -4.72 5.83
C ASN A 31 -20.19 -6.11 5.50
N LEU A 32 -18.87 -6.16 5.37
CA LEU A 32 -18.14 -7.38 5.03
C LEU A 32 -18.07 -8.35 6.21
N SER A 33 -17.86 -9.64 5.90
CA SER A 33 -17.59 -10.64 6.93
C SER A 33 -16.27 -10.37 7.66
N ARG A 34 -16.17 -10.79 8.93
CA ARG A 34 -14.92 -10.68 9.71
C ARG A 34 -13.71 -11.28 9.00
N ARG A 35 -13.89 -12.41 8.33
CA ARG A 35 -12.79 -13.08 7.60
C ARG A 35 -12.31 -12.24 6.42
N ALA A 36 -13.21 -11.64 5.66
CA ALA A 36 -12.84 -10.73 4.58
C ALA A 36 -12.07 -9.51 5.12
N LEU A 37 -12.53 -8.91 6.22
CA LEU A 37 -11.81 -7.81 6.87
C LEU A 37 -10.45 -8.25 7.40
N LEU A 38 -10.35 -9.42 8.03
CA LEU A 38 -9.10 -9.99 8.51
C LEU A 38 -8.09 -10.27 7.37
N GLY A 39 -8.59 -10.55 6.16
CA GLY A 39 -7.77 -10.68 4.96
C GLY A 39 -7.22 -9.35 4.44
N LEU A 40 -7.93 -8.23 4.68
CA LEU A 40 -7.49 -6.88 4.28
C LEU A 40 -6.52 -6.24 5.29
N ILE A 41 -6.46 -6.74 6.54
CA ILE A 41 -5.61 -6.17 7.58
C ILE A 41 -4.16 -6.68 7.42
N LYS A 42 -3.37 -5.91 6.66
CA LYS A 42 -1.94 -6.14 6.43
C LYS A 42 -1.09 -6.01 7.70
N TYR A 43 -1.49 -5.08 8.56
CA TYR A 43 -0.76 -4.70 9.78
C TYR A 43 -1.75 -4.66 10.96
N PRO A 44 -2.00 -5.79 11.65
CA PRO A 44 -2.96 -5.87 12.75
C PRO A 44 -2.47 -5.21 14.05
N ALA A 45 -2.27 -3.90 14.00
CA ALA A 45 -1.96 -3.04 15.15
C ALA A 45 -2.43 -1.61 14.88
N LEU A 46 -2.60 -0.80 15.92
CA LEU A 46 -2.96 0.60 15.78
C LEU A 46 -1.74 1.46 15.42
N LEU A 47 -1.94 2.56 14.70
CA LEU A 47 -0.86 3.47 14.33
C LEU A 47 -0.13 4.06 15.55
N SER A 48 -0.81 4.30 16.67
CA SER A 48 -0.15 4.73 17.91
C SER A 48 0.87 3.73 18.46
N GLN A 49 0.72 2.44 18.13
CA GLN A 49 1.59 1.35 18.57
C GLN A 49 2.76 1.11 17.59
N THR A 50 2.59 1.48 16.32
CA THR A 50 3.59 1.21 15.27
C THR A 50 4.38 2.44 14.85
N ARG A 51 3.91 3.64 15.18
CA ARG A 51 4.64 4.88 14.90
C ARG A 51 5.99 4.91 15.61
N ALA A 52 6.90 5.67 15.01
CA ALA A 52 8.26 5.89 15.48
C ALA A 52 8.22 6.68 16.78
N LEU A 53 9.26 6.54 17.59
CA LEU A 53 9.39 7.28 18.84
C LEU A 53 9.64 8.77 18.56
N CYS A 54 10.41 9.05 17.52
CA CYS A 54 10.74 10.39 17.05
C CYS A 54 10.15 10.61 15.65
N MET A 55 9.59 11.80 15.43
CA MET A 55 9.13 12.23 14.09
C MET A 55 10.16 13.19 13.50
N PRO A 56 10.37 13.20 12.16
CA PRO A 56 11.25 14.17 11.52
C PRO A 56 10.82 15.60 11.82
N GLU A 57 11.78 16.53 11.88
CA GLU A 57 11.49 17.95 12.13
C GLU A 57 10.54 18.53 11.07
N PRO A 58 9.57 19.40 11.46
CA PRO A 58 8.72 20.09 10.50
C PRO A 58 9.54 20.86 9.46
N VAL A 59 9.10 20.82 8.20
CA VAL A 59 9.65 21.66 7.15
C VAL A 59 8.92 23.01 7.13
N GLU A 60 9.66 24.10 6.91
CA GLU A 60 9.07 25.46 6.80
C GLU A 60 8.07 25.58 5.65
N HIS A 61 8.34 24.88 4.55
CA HIS A 61 7.49 24.87 3.37
C HIS A 61 7.36 23.44 2.84
N GLN A 62 6.14 23.04 2.49
CA GLN A 62 5.84 21.72 1.93
C GLN A 62 6.63 21.35 0.68
N ARG A 63 7.13 22.34 -0.07
CA ARG A 63 7.98 22.14 -1.25
C ARG A 63 9.36 21.57 -0.89
N LYS A 64 9.83 21.79 0.35
CA LYS A 64 11.09 21.25 0.90
C LYS A 64 10.93 19.84 1.48
N LEU A 65 9.71 19.29 1.51
CA LEU A 65 9.44 17.96 2.06
C LEU A 65 10.03 16.88 1.15
N LYS A 66 10.84 15.99 1.72
CA LYS A 66 11.42 14.84 1.04
C LYS A 66 10.64 13.57 1.41
N ALA A 67 9.79 13.05 0.52
CA ALA A 67 8.88 11.94 0.81
C ALA A 67 9.51 10.75 1.57
N LYS A 68 10.74 10.37 1.21
CA LYS A 68 11.49 9.27 1.86
C LYS A 68 11.67 9.42 3.37
N ASP A 69 11.76 10.66 3.86
CA ASP A 69 11.94 10.95 5.29
C ASP A 69 10.60 10.85 6.06
N TRP A 70 9.47 10.71 5.35
CA TRP A 70 8.10 10.78 5.90
C TRP A 70 7.29 9.53 5.56
N SER A 71 7.91 8.36 5.62
CA SER A 71 7.21 7.09 5.47
C SER A 71 6.11 6.96 6.53
N PRO A 72 4.87 6.55 6.19
CA PRO A 72 3.80 6.43 7.18
C PRO A 72 3.99 5.18 8.06
N ALA A 73 3.60 5.30 9.33
CA ALA A 73 3.46 4.17 10.24
C ALA A 73 2.48 3.14 9.66
N LYS A 74 2.72 1.84 9.92
CA LYS A 74 1.93 0.74 9.34
C LYS A 74 0.94 0.20 10.36
N GLY A 75 -0.36 0.21 10.07
CA GLY A 75 -1.37 -0.19 11.03
C GLY A 75 -2.78 0.27 10.65
N LEU A 76 -3.66 0.29 11.63
CA LEU A 76 -5.05 0.76 11.58
C LEU A 76 -5.19 2.08 12.35
N TYR A 77 -6.15 2.92 11.99
CA TYR A 77 -6.37 4.15 12.73
C TYR A 77 -6.87 3.88 14.15
N ASP A 78 -6.32 4.63 15.10
CA ASP A 78 -6.75 4.57 16.51
C ASP A 78 -8.24 4.88 16.70
N CYS A 79 -8.81 5.76 15.87
CA CYS A 79 -10.23 6.09 15.92
C CYS A 79 -11.15 4.99 15.35
N ASP A 80 -10.59 3.96 14.72
CA ASP A 80 -11.31 2.79 14.20
C ASP A 80 -11.03 1.53 15.04
N LYS A 81 -10.47 1.70 16.25
CA LYS A 81 -10.16 0.61 17.17
C LYS A 81 -11.37 -0.28 17.47
N ASP A 82 -12.55 0.29 17.70
CA ASP A 82 -13.75 -0.50 18.03
C ASP A 82 -14.14 -1.46 16.89
N LEU A 83 -13.95 -1.03 15.63
CA LEU A 83 -14.18 -1.86 14.46
C LEU A 83 -13.13 -2.97 14.34
N PHE A 84 -11.86 -2.65 14.62
CA PHE A 84 -10.80 -3.65 14.67
C PHE A 84 -11.05 -4.69 15.77
N ASP A 85 -11.37 -4.23 16.99
CA ASP A 85 -11.73 -5.09 18.13
C ASP A 85 -12.89 -6.03 17.77
N TRP A 86 -13.91 -5.52 17.05
CA TRP A 86 -15.02 -6.33 16.58
C TRP A 86 -14.60 -7.43 15.59
N VAL A 87 -13.64 -7.15 14.69
CA VAL A 87 -13.09 -8.14 13.76
C VAL A 87 -12.39 -9.26 14.51
N ILE A 88 -11.56 -8.92 15.49
CA ILE A 88 -10.74 -9.89 16.24
C ILE A 88 -11.45 -10.47 17.47
N ALA A 89 -12.67 -10.03 17.80
CA ALA A 89 -13.42 -10.48 18.97
C ALA A 89 -13.52 -12.00 19.11
N PRO A 90 -13.72 -12.80 18.04
CA PRO A 90 -13.79 -14.27 18.14
C PRO A 90 -12.45 -14.97 18.43
N LEU A 91 -11.33 -14.25 18.36
CA LEU A 91 -10.00 -14.81 18.61
C LEU A 91 -9.74 -14.98 20.12
N THR A 92 -8.88 -15.93 20.47
CA THR A 92 -8.42 -16.08 21.86
C THR A 92 -7.51 -14.91 22.26
N ASP A 93 -7.34 -14.67 23.55
CA ASP A 93 -6.45 -13.59 24.00
C ASP A 93 -4.97 -13.86 23.63
N ASN A 94 -4.58 -15.15 23.59
CA ASN A 94 -3.28 -15.57 23.06
C ASN A 94 -3.14 -15.20 21.58
N ASP A 95 -4.11 -15.54 20.74
CA ASP A 95 -4.10 -15.19 19.32
C ASP A 95 -4.03 -13.67 19.11
N LYS A 96 -4.80 -12.88 19.87
CA LYS A 96 -4.81 -11.41 19.78
C LYS A 96 -3.44 -10.82 20.14
N ALA A 97 -2.82 -11.34 21.20
CA ALA A 97 -1.51 -10.90 21.65
C ALA A 97 -0.42 -11.22 20.61
N LEU A 98 -0.42 -12.45 20.09
CA LEU A 98 0.51 -12.87 19.03
C LEU A 98 0.29 -12.07 17.75
N LEU A 99 -0.96 -11.92 17.29
CA LEU A 99 -1.28 -11.21 16.06
C LEU A 99 -0.78 -9.75 16.08
N SER A 100 -0.88 -9.10 17.23
CA SER A 100 -0.42 -7.71 17.43
C SER A 100 1.07 -7.60 17.78
N GLN A 101 1.82 -8.71 17.79
CA GLN A 101 3.23 -8.71 18.12
C GLN A 101 4.04 -7.99 17.03
N MET A 102 4.92 -7.09 17.44
CA MET A 102 5.82 -6.38 16.53
C MET A 102 6.98 -7.27 16.08
N ARG A 103 7.49 -7.03 14.88
CA ARG A 103 8.83 -7.49 14.48
C ARG A 103 9.87 -6.88 15.43
N CYS A 104 11.07 -7.48 15.50
CA CYS A 104 12.15 -6.99 16.35
C CYS A 104 12.34 -5.46 16.23
N ARG A 105 12.75 -4.84 17.34
CA ARG A 105 12.75 -3.39 17.56
C ARG A 105 13.51 -2.66 16.44
N PRO A 106 12.97 -1.54 15.90
CA PRO A 106 13.62 -0.76 14.86
C PRO A 106 15.05 -0.37 15.26
N GLU A 107 15.95 -0.28 14.26
CA GLU A 107 17.36 0.07 14.49
C GLU A 107 17.53 1.55 14.86
N SER A 108 16.49 2.35 14.64
CA SER A 108 16.47 3.79 14.91
C SER A 108 15.13 4.24 15.51
N ASP A 109 15.17 5.25 16.38
CA ASP A 109 13.97 5.89 16.94
C ASP A 109 13.10 6.60 15.89
N LEU A 110 13.62 6.79 14.66
CA LEU A 110 12.91 7.37 13.51
C LEU A 110 12.15 6.32 12.68
N GLU A 111 12.36 5.03 12.93
CA GLU A 111 11.76 3.96 12.14
C GLU A 111 10.47 3.44 12.78
N HIS A 112 9.47 3.20 11.93
CA HIS A 112 8.19 2.64 12.34
C HIS A 112 8.27 1.13 12.54
N CYS A 113 7.62 0.62 13.59
CA CYS A 113 7.44 -0.80 13.80
C CYS A 113 6.45 -1.39 12.76
N LYS A 114 6.53 -2.70 12.55
CA LYS A 114 5.54 -3.46 11.78
C LYS A 114 5.19 -4.72 12.55
N THR A 115 3.95 -5.18 12.44
CA THR A 115 3.53 -6.45 13.01
C THR A 115 4.26 -7.62 12.35
N ARG A 116 4.48 -8.68 13.13
CA ARG A 116 5.14 -9.91 12.68
C ARG A 116 4.18 -10.79 11.90
N PHE A 117 2.96 -10.92 12.40
CA PHE A 117 1.98 -11.87 11.87
C PHE A 117 0.83 -11.21 11.13
N LYS A 118 0.16 -12.03 10.32
CA LYS A 118 -1.03 -11.72 9.55
C LYS A 118 -1.84 -13.00 9.32
N SER A 119 -3.07 -12.85 8.88
CA SER A 119 -3.92 -13.98 8.56
C SER A 119 -3.50 -14.70 7.28
N LEU A 120 -3.96 -15.95 7.13
CA LEU A 120 -3.82 -16.73 5.90
C LEU A 120 -4.34 -15.95 4.69
N ASP A 121 -5.56 -15.43 4.78
CA ASP A 121 -6.19 -14.68 3.68
C ASP A 121 -5.36 -13.43 3.33
N CYS A 122 -4.80 -12.74 4.32
CA CYS A 122 -3.91 -11.61 4.09
C CYS A 122 -2.60 -12.03 3.42
N SER A 123 -2.01 -13.17 3.79
CA SER A 123 -0.79 -13.68 3.14
C SER A 123 -1.02 -14.06 1.67
N ILE A 124 -2.21 -14.60 1.34
CA ILE A 124 -2.61 -14.87 -0.05
C ILE A 124 -2.76 -13.55 -0.82
N MET A 125 -3.48 -12.59 -0.25
CA MET A 125 -3.68 -11.26 -0.85
C MET A 125 -2.34 -10.56 -1.11
N GLU A 126 -1.42 -10.57 -0.15
CA GLU A 126 -0.10 -9.96 -0.33
C GLU A 126 0.72 -10.64 -1.42
N LEU A 127 0.72 -11.97 -1.50
CA LEU A 127 1.40 -12.67 -2.58
C LEU A 127 0.81 -12.33 -3.95
N ALA A 128 -0.52 -12.22 -4.04
CA ALA A 128 -1.17 -11.80 -5.27
C ALA A 128 -0.76 -10.38 -5.68
N ASP A 129 -0.72 -9.45 -4.73
CA ASP A 129 -0.29 -8.06 -4.92
C ASP A 129 1.19 -7.99 -5.34
N ASP A 130 2.09 -8.69 -4.64
CA ASP A 130 3.52 -8.72 -4.92
C ASP A 130 3.82 -9.31 -6.31
N ILE A 131 3.13 -10.39 -6.72
CA ILE A 131 3.28 -10.99 -8.06
C ILE A 131 2.75 -10.05 -9.14
N ALA A 132 1.58 -9.45 -8.92
CA ALA A 132 0.99 -8.53 -9.89
C ALA A 132 1.90 -7.32 -10.11
N TYR A 133 2.36 -6.68 -9.03
CA TYR A 133 3.29 -5.57 -9.08
C TYR A 133 4.64 -5.95 -9.70
N GLY A 134 5.19 -7.13 -9.38
CA GLY A 134 6.48 -7.55 -9.93
C GLY A 134 6.44 -7.89 -11.43
N VAL A 135 5.32 -8.40 -11.93
CA VAL A 135 5.24 -8.98 -13.29
C VAL A 135 4.32 -8.19 -14.24
N HIS A 136 3.12 -7.77 -13.81
CA HIS A 136 2.21 -7.01 -14.67
C HIS A 136 2.72 -5.58 -14.91
N ASP A 137 3.27 -4.91 -13.90
CA ASP A 137 3.85 -3.56 -14.10
C ASP A 137 5.05 -3.60 -15.07
N LEU A 138 5.80 -4.71 -15.09
CA LEU A 138 6.85 -4.94 -16.09
C LEU A 138 6.24 -5.02 -17.50
N GLU A 139 5.13 -5.73 -17.68
CA GLU A 139 4.43 -5.79 -18.97
C GLU A 139 4.04 -4.40 -19.46
N ASP A 140 3.39 -3.62 -18.59
CA ASP A 140 2.92 -2.27 -18.89
C ASP A 140 4.09 -1.34 -19.20
N ALA A 141 5.17 -1.40 -18.43
CA ALA A 141 6.37 -0.61 -18.68
C ALA A 141 7.03 -0.92 -20.03
N ILE A 142 7.03 -2.18 -20.47
CA ILE A 142 7.51 -2.57 -21.80
C ILE A 142 6.58 -2.03 -22.89
N VAL A 143 5.26 -2.14 -22.70
CA VAL A 143 4.25 -1.63 -23.66
C VAL A 143 4.34 -0.11 -23.81
N LEU A 144 4.56 0.60 -22.71
CA LEU A 144 4.73 2.06 -22.68
C LEU A 144 6.11 2.52 -23.17
N GLY A 145 7.02 1.57 -23.49
CA GLY A 145 8.37 1.88 -23.96
C GLY A 145 9.30 2.46 -22.89
N MET A 146 8.95 2.29 -21.60
CA MET A 146 9.76 2.75 -20.47
C MET A 146 10.99 1.85 -20.24
N VAL A 147 10.87 0.58 -20.59
CA VAL A 147 11.92 -0.43 -20.42
C VAL A 147 12.42 -0.92 -21.77
N THR A 148 13.75 -0.96 -21.92
CA THR A 148 14.42 -1.53 -23.09
C THR A 148 14.93 -2.94 -22.82
N ARG A 149 15.17 -3.70 -23.90
CA ARG A 149 15.74 -5.05 -23.82
C ARG A 149 17.12 -5.06 -23.13
N GLN A 150 17.93 -4.03 -23.35
CA GLN A 150 19.24 -3.92 -22.72
C GLN A 150 19.10 -3.74 -21.21
N GLN A 151 18.25 -2.82 -20.75
CA GLN A 151 17.97 -2.64 -19.33
C GLN A 151 17.45 -3.94 -18.70
N TRP A 152 16.53 -4.65 -19.35
CA TRP A 152 16.06 -5.95 -18.88
C TRP A 152 17.20 -6.96 -18.70
N GLN A 153 18.09 -7.06 -19.69
CA GLN A 153 19.21 -8.00 -19.64
C GLN A 153 20.16 -7.70 -18.46
N GLU A 154 20.51 -6.43 -18.29
CA GLU A 154 21.46 -5.97 -17.27
C GLU A 154 20.84 -5.94 -15.87
N GLY A 155 19.57 -5.55 -15.76
CA GLY A 155 18.89 -5.30 -14.49
C GLY A 155 18.18 -6.50 -13.89
N ALA A 156 17.66 -7.43 -14.68
CA ALA A 156 16.85 -8.55 -14.18
C ALA A 156 17.26 -9.91 -14.76
N ALA A 157 17.38 -10.04 -16.08
CA ALA A 157 17.55 -11.35 -16.72
C ALA A 157 18.79 -12.10 -16.23
N SER A 158 19.92 -11.39 -16.06
CA SER A 158 21.16 -12.00 -15.57
C SER A 158 21.04 -12.48 -14.12
N GLN A 159 20.33 -11.75 -13.26
CA GLN A 159 20.07 -12.16 -11.88
C GLN A 159 19.08 -13.33 -11.77
N LEU A 160 18.10 -13.37 -12.68
CA LEU A 160 17.12 -14.46 -12.77
C LEU A 160 17.74 -15.75 -13.33
N ALA A 161 18.73 -15.62 -14.23
CA ALA A 161 19.52 -16.75 -14.72
C ALA A 161 20.39 -17.41 -13.64
N ASP A 162 20.62 -16.73 -12.51
CA ASP A 162 21.41 -17.21 -11.37
C ASP A 162 20.59 -17.19 -10.05
N CYS A 163 19.25 -17.25 -10.16
CA CYS A 163 18.38 -17.17 -8.98
C CYS A 163 18.29 -18.48 -8.18
N GLY A 164 18.71 -19.61 -8.77
CA GLY A 164 18.64 -20.94 -8.17
C GLY A 164 17.32 -21.66 -8.40
N ASP A 165 16.44 -21.13 -9.27
CA ASP A 165 15.19 -21.78 -9.67
C ASP A 165 15.31 -22.37 -11.10
N PRO A 166 15.10 -23.69 -11.28
CA PRO A 166 15.30 -24.34 -12.58
C PRO A 166 14.45 -23.76 -13.71
N TRP A 167 13.23 -23.31 -13.41
CA TRP A 167 12.34 -22.81 -14.46
C TRP A 167 12.84 -21.49 -15.01
N PHE A 168 13.23 -20.54 -14.14
CA PHE A 168 13.80 -19.28 -14.58
C PHE A 168 15.14 -19.48 -15.30
N GLU A 169 16.04 -20.32 -14.78
CA GLU A 169 17.35 -20.56 -15.39
C GLU A 169 17.23 -21.11 -16.81
N GLU A 170 16.29 -22.03 -17.06
CA GLU A 170 16.05 -22.61 -18.38
C GLU A 170 15.34 -21.64 -19.34
N HIS A 171 14.36 -20.87 -18.85
CA HIS A 171 13.43 -20.12 -19.71
C HIS A 171 13.75 -18.63 -19.86
N ILE A 172 14.62 -18.03 -19.03
CA ILE A 172 14.83 -16.58 -19.02
C ILE A 172 15.31 -16.01 -20.36
N GLY A 173 16.13 -16.78 -21.09
CA GLY A 173 16.61 -16.41 -22.41
C GLY A 173 15.48 -16.32 -23.45
N SER A 174 14.54 -17.27 -23.44
CA SER A 174 13.39 -17.27 -24.35
C SER A 174 12.35 -16.22 -23.94
N ILE A 175 12.11 -16.05 -22.64
CA ILE A 175 11.27 -15.00 -22.06
C ILE A 175 11.75 -13.63 -22.53
N GLY A 176 13.05 -13.33 -22.41
CA GLY A 176 13.62 -12.07 -22.87
C GLY A 176 13.41 -11.81 -24.38
N GLN A 177 13.43 -12.85 -25.21
CA GLN A 177 13.13 -12.70 -26.65
C GLN A 177 11.63 -12.43 -26.88
N MET A 178 10.77 -13.15 -26.16
CA MET A 178 9.31 -13.04 -26.28
C MET A 178 8.79 -11.68 -25.80
N LEU A 179 9.27 -11.19 -24.66
CA LEU A 179 8.90 -9.89 -24.07
C LEU A 179 9.13 -8.73 -25.04
N PHE A 180 10.27 -8.74 -25.75
CA PHE A 180 10.71 -7.66 -26.65
C PHE A 180 10.56 -7.99 -28.14
N SER A 181 9.82 -9.05 -28.48
CA SER A 181 9.57 -9.47 -29.87
C SER A 181 8.74 -8.49 -30.70
N GLY A 182 8.04 -7.56 -30.03
CA GLY A 182 7.02 -6.69 -30.63
C GLY A 182 5.66 -7.38 -30.84
N LYS A 183 5.53 -8.68 -30.57
CA LYS A 183 4.28 -9.44 -30.75
C LYS A 183 3.53 -9.55 -29.43
N HIS A 184 2.29 -9.03 -29.39
CA HIS A 184 1.47 -8.99 -28.18
C HIS A 184 1.26 -10.38 -27.55
N HIS A 185 0.94 -11.39 -28.36
CA HIS A 185 0.69 -12.75 -27.86
C HIS A 185 1.96 -13.38 -27.22
N GLN A 186 3.15 -13.19 -27.82
CA GLN A 186 4.39 -13.72 -27.25
C GLN A 186 4.75 -13.07 -25.92
N ARG A 187 4.53 -11.75 -25.80
CA ARG A 187 4.71 -11.07 -24.52
C ARG A 187 3.73 -11.59 -23.45
N LYS A 188 2.46 -11.79 -23.81
CA LYS A 188 1.46 -12.39 -22.90
C LYS A 188 1.85 -13.80 -22.46
N ASP A 189 2.38 -14.61 -23.38
CA ASP A 189 2.86 -15.95 -23.05
C ASP A 189 4.06 -15.91 -22.08
N ALA A 190 5.00 -14.98 -22.26
CA ALA A 190 6.14 -14.81 -21.36
C ALA A 190 5.72 -14.34 -19.96
N ILE A 191 4.84 -13.34 -19.88
CA ILE A 191 4.25 -12.83 -18.64
C ILE A 191 3.46 -13.95 -17.93
N GLY A 192 2.59 -14.64 -18.66
CA GLY A 192 1.80 -15.75 -18.14
C GLY A 192 2.66 -16.91 -17.64
N GLY A 193 3.77 -17.20 -18.32
CA GLY A 193 4.76 -18.18 -17.87
C GLY A 193 5.37 -17.81 -16.52
N MET A 194 5.84 -16.56 -16.36
CA MET A 194 6.43 -16.09 -15.10
C MET A 194 5.42 -16.11 -13.95
N VAL A 195 4.19 -15.63 -14.20
CA VAL A 195 3.10 -15.67 -13.22
C VAL A 195 2.80 -17.13 -12.82
N ASN A 196 2.66 -18.04 -13.79
CA ASN A 196 2.38 -19.44 -13.52
C ASN A 196 3.51 -20.09 -12.70
N ALA A 197 4.76 -19.83 -13.04
CA ALA A 197 5.91 -20.35 -12.28
C ALA A 197 5.84 -19.89 -10.81
N LEU A 198 5.66 -18.58 -10.57
CA LEU A 198 5.51 -18.02 -9.23
C LEU A 198 4.33 -18.65 -8.47
N LEU A 199 3.15 -18.71 -9.09
CA LEU A 199 1.94 -19.28 -8.48
C LEU A 199 2.11 -20.75 -8.09
N THR A 200 2.69 -21.57 -8.97
CA THR A 200 2.89 -23.01 -8.72
C THR A 200 3.92 -23.30 -7.63
N SER A 201 4.75 -22.32 -7.27
CA SER A 201 5.72 -22.42 -6.16
C SER A 201 5.14 -22.01 -4.79
N ILE A 202 3.89 -21.54 -4.74
CA ILE A 202 3.26 -21.16 -3.47
C ILE A 202 2.82 -22.41 -2.71
N SER A 203 3.15 -22.46 -1.42
CA SER A 203 2.68 -23.48 -0.49
C SER A 203 2.12 -22.84 0.78
N ILE A 204 1.27 -23.57 1.50
CA ILE A 204 0.74 -23.15 2.80
C ILE A 204 1.61 -23.77 3.89
N LYS A 205 2.22 -22.93 4.74
CA LYS A 205 3.12 -23.35 5.82
C LYS A 205 2.56 -22.94 7.18
N VAL A 206 2.85 -23.76 8.19
CA VAL A 206 2.50 -23.45 9.59
C VAL A 206 3.35 -22.26 10.05
N VAL A 207 2.72 -21.32 10.75
CA VAL A 207 3.42 -20.20 11.39
C VAL A 207 4.15 -20.73 12.63
N ASP A 208 5.40 -20.31 12.82
CA ASP A 208 6.26 -20.73 13.95
C ASP A 208 5.88 -20.03 15.28
N GLU A 209 4.60 -20.06 15.64
CA GLU A 209 4.03 -19.61 16.90
C GLU A 209 2.71 -20.36 17.18
N PRO A 210 2.32 -20.54 18.46
CA PRO A 210 1.18 -21.35 18.84
C PRO A 210 -0.17 -20.60 18.68
N PHE A 211 -0.58 -20.33 17.44
CA PHE A 211 -1.92 -19.82 17.16
C PHE A 211 -2.99 -20.91 17.31
N ASN A 212 -4.07 -20.60 18.02
CA ASN A 212 -5.23 -21.47 18.18
C ASN A 212 -6.16 -21.39 16.97
N ASN A 213 -6.26 -20.22 16.34
CA ASN A 213 -7.12 -19.99 15.20
C ASN A 213 -6.45 -20.46 13.89
N PRO A 214 -7.09 -21.35 13.09
CA PRO A 214 -6.53 -21.80 11.82
C PRO A 214 -6.29 -20.68 10.80
N LEU A 215 -7.02 -19.56 10.87
CA LEU A 215 -6.80 -18.42 9.99
C LEU A 215 -5.50 -17.68 10.30
N LEU A 216 -4.88 -17.92 11.46
CA LEU A 216 -3.62 -17.29 11.89
C LEU A 216 -2.46 -18.29 11.97
N ALA A 217 -2.76 -19.57 12.17
CA ALA A 217 -1.77 -20.64 12.28
C ALA A 217 -1.08 -21.01 10.96
N TRP A 218 -1.56 -20.48 9.83
CA TRP A 218 -1.06 -20.81 8.50
C TRP A 218 -0.87 -19.55 7.67
N ASN A 219 0.20 -19.49 6.87
CA ASN A 219 0.42 -18.47 5.87
C ASN A 219 0.77 -19.12 4.53
N ALA A 220 0.35 -18.49 3.43
CA ALA A 220 0.84 -18.78 2.10
C ALA A 220 2.25 -18.20 1.96
N CYS A 221 3.16 -18.98 1.39
CA CYS A 221 4.57 -18.62 1.23
C CYS A 221 5.08 -19.07 -0.14
N LEU A 222 5.92 -18.25 -0.77
CA LEU A 222 6.72 -18.67 -1.91
C LEU A 222 7.91 -19.53 -1.44
N GLU A 223 8.35 -20.44 -2.31
CA GLU A 223 9.64 -21.10 -2.12
C GLU A 223 10.78 -20.07 -2.13
N PRO A 224 11.87 -20.26 -1.33
CA PRO A 224 12.89 -19.22 -1.13
C PRO A 224 13.53 -18.70 -2.43
N HIS A 225 13.78 -19.59 -3.39
CA HIS A 225 14.38 -19.26 -4.68
C HIS A 225 13.42 -18.40 -5.54
N MET A 226 12.13 -18.72 -5.49
CA MET A 226 11.08 -17.99 -6.21
C MET A 226 10.76 -16.65 -5.55
N ALA A 227 10.84 -16.56 -4.22
CA ALA A 227 10.79 -15.29 -3.51
C ALA A 227 11.96 -14.37 -3.93
N LYS A 228 13.18 -14.92 -4.08
CA LYS A 228 14.33 -14.17 -4.60
C LYS A 228 14.09 -13.70 -6.04
N ALA A 229 13.56 -14.56 -6.91
CA ALA A 229 13.22 -14.19 -8.28
C ALA A 229 12.19 -13.05 -8.34
N LEU A 230 11.14 -13.12 -7.51
CA LEU A 230 10.14 -12.07 -7.41
C LEU A 230 10.74 -10.75 -6.90
N GLU A 231 11.63 -10.80 -5.92
CA GLU A 231 12.32 -9.59 -5.43
C GLU A 231 13.22 -8.95 -6.50
N VAL A 232 13.88 -9.74 -7.35
CA VAL A 232 14.63 -9.21 -8.51
C VAL A 232 13.69 -8.46 -9.46
N LEU A 233 12.53 -9.03 -9.77
CA LEU A 233 11.53 -8.39 -10.63
C LEU A 233 10.99 -7.08 -10.01
N LYS A 234 10.63 -7.10 -8.72
CA LYS A 234 10.18 -5.92 -7.98
C LYS A 234 11.24 -4.83 -7.95
N HIS A 235 12.50 -5.20 -7.70
CA HIS A 235 13.62 -4.27 -7.71
C HIS A 235 13.81 -3.64 -9.10
N PHE A 236 13.72 -4.46 -10.15
CA PHE A 236 13.80 -4.00 -11.53
C PHE A 236 12.70 -2.99 -11.86
N VAL A 237 11.43 -3.30 -11.57
CA VAL A 237 10.30 -2.39 -11.78
C VAL A 237 10.49 -1.10 -10.97
N SER A 238 10.90 -1.21 -9.71
CA SER A 238 11.18 -0.05 -8.86
C SER A 238 12.23 0.88 -9.49
N GLN A 239 13.36 0.35 -9.92
CA GLN A 239 14.47 1.13 -10.47
C GLN A 239 14.15 1.73 -11.85
N TYR A 240 13.57 0.93 -12.77
CA TYR A 240 13.43 1.31 -14.18
C TYR A 240 12.05 1.86 -14.55
N VAL A 241 11.08 1.80 -13.64
CA VAL A 241 9.71 2.28 -13.89
C VAL A 241 9.32 3.34 -12.87
N ILE A 242 9.49 3.09 -11.58
CA ILE A 242 8.93 3.96 -10.53
C ILE A 242 9.88 5.10 -10.17
N GLN A 243 11.16 4.81 -9.99
CA GLN A 243 12.17 5.80 -9.59
C GLN A 243 12.67 6.66 -10.76
N VAL A 244 12.17 6.45 -11.98
CA VAL A 244 12.57 7.25 -13.14
C VAL A 244 12.04 8.67 -13.02
N HIS A 245 12.83 9.62 -13.52
CA HIS A 245 12.60 11.05 -13.33
C HIS A 245 11.17 11.51 -13.70
N GLN A 246 10.62 11.01 -14.82
CA GLN A 246 9.31 11.42 -15.30
C GLN A 246 8.18 11.02 -14.33
N VAL A 247 8.23 9.81 -13.77
CA VAL A 247 7.25 9.32 -12.80
C VAL A 247 7.40 10.08 -11.48
N GLN A 248 8.64 10.29 -11.03
CA GLN A 248 8.92 11.03 -9.80
C GLN A 248 8.46 12.51 -9.86
N ILE A 249 8.47 13.15 -11.04
CA ILE A 249 7.87 14.48 -11.21
C ILE A 249 6.36 14.43 -10.97
N VAL A 250 5.68 13.42 -11.50
CA VAL A 250 4.22 13.27 -11.35
C VAL A 250 3.87 13.01 -9.89
N GLU A 251 4.61 12.12 -9.22
CA GLU A 251 4.45 11.82 -7.79
C GLU A 251 4.65 13.09 -6.93
N TYR A 252 5.71 13.87 -7.19
CA TYR A 252 5.95 15.13 -6.50
C TYR A 252 4.81 16.14 -6.71
N LYS A 253 4.31 16.27 -7.95
CA LYS A 253 3.16 17.15 -8.23
C LYS A 253 1.91 16.70 -7.48
N GLY A 254 1.62 15.40 -7.46
CA GLY A 254 0.52 14.82 -6.70
C GLY A 254 0.65 15.13 -5.21
N GLN A 255 1.85 14.95 -4.64
CA GLN A 255 2.14 15.30 -3.25
C GLN A 255 1.81 16.77 -2.96
N GLN A 256 2.26 17.71 -3.81
CA GLN A 256 1.99 19.14 -3.61
C GLN A 256 0.48 19.45 -3.67
N ILE A 257 -0.24 18.86 -4.63
CA ILE A 257 -1.70 19.04 -4.75
C ILE A 257 -2.41 18.60 -3.47
N ILE A 258 -2.10 17.40 -2.98
CA ILE A 258 -2.74 16.85 -1.78
C ILE A 258 -2.42 17.69 -0.54
N MET A 259 -1.17 18.16 -0.42
CA MET A 259 -0.77 19.01 0.72
C MET A 259 -1.46 20.38 0.68
N ASP A 260 -1.48 21.04 -0.48
CA ASP A 260 -2.18 22.33 -0.68
C ASP A 260 -3.68 22.21 -0.35
N LEU A 261 -4.33 21.14 -0.84
CA LEU A 261 -5.74 20.88 -0.55
C LEU A 261 -5.99 20.64 0.93
N PHE A 262 -5.16 19.81 1.58
CA PHE A 262 -5.32 19.55 3.01
C PHE A 262 -5.11 20.82 3.84
N GLU A 263 -4.10 21.64 3.53
CA GLU A 263 -3.84 22.91 4.21
C GLU A 263 -5.01 23.88 4.06
N ALA A 264 -5.47 24.14 2.83
CA ALA A 264 -6.57 25.08 2.60
C ALA A 264 -7.88 24.63 3.24
N LEU A 265 -8.26 23.35 3.07
CA LEU A 265 -9.49 22.81 3.66
C LEU A 265 -9.44 22.79 5.19
N SER A 266 -8.26 22.61 5.79
CA SER A 266 -8.10 22.65 7.25
C SER A 266 -8.10 24.08 7.80
N ALA A 267 -7.69 25.07 7.00
CA ALA A 267 -7.63 26.48 7.40
C ALA A 267 -8.99 27.18 7.39
N ASP A 268 -9.87 26.86 6.42
CA ASP A 268 -11.23 27.43 6.33
C ASP A 268 -12.28 26.36 5.95
N PRO A 269 -12.51 25.37 6.84
CA PRO A 269 -13.38 24.22 6.56
C PRO A 269 -14.83 24.62 6.35
N GLU A 270 -15.34 25.61 7.10
CA GLU A 270 -16.72 26.08 6.96
C GLU A 270 -17.00 26.73 5.61
N ARG A 271 -16.00 27.38 4.99
CA ARG A 271 -16.18 27.96 3.65
C ARG A 271 -15.94 26.92 2.56
N LEU A 272 -14.89 26.11 2.71
CA LEU A 272 -14.30 25.35 1.60
C LEU A 272 -14.78 23.89 1.51
N LEU A 273 -15.25 23.29 2.60
CA LEU A 273 -15.79 21.92 2.54
C LEU A 273 -17.18 21.90 1.89
N PRO A 274 -17.49 20.88 1.06
CA PRO A 274 -18.85 20.63 0.59
C PRO A 274 -19.83 20.44 1.76
N PRO A 275 -21.13 20.74 1.58
CA PRO A 275 -22.10 20.73 2.68
C PRO A 275 -22.15 19.44 3.50
N HIS A 276 -22.12 18.27 2.84
CA HIS A 276 -22.14 16.97 3.52
C HIS A 276 -20.88 16.75 4.38
N THR A 277 -19.70 16.92 3.78
CA THR A 277 -18.41 16.81 4.50
C THR A 277 -18.31 17.82 5.63
N ARG A 278 -18.85 19.03 5.45
CA ARG A 278 -18.90 20.07 6.47
C ARG A 278 -19.76 19.65 7.67
N SER A 279 -20.92 19.03 7.46
CA SER A 279 -21.75 18.50 8.56
C SER A 279 -20.97 17.48 9.39
N LEU A 280 -20.33 16.51 8.72
CA LEU A 280 -19.50 15.50 9.38
C LEU A 280 -18.34 16.13 10.17
N TRP A 281 -17.74 17.19 9.62
CA TRP A 281 -16.68 17.95 10.29
C TRP A 281 -17.21 18.72 11.52
N GLN A 282 -18.42 19.30 11.45
CA GLN A 282 -19.05 19.99 12.58
C GLN A 282 -19.46 19.04 13.70
N GLU A 283 -19.89 17.83 13.35
CA GLU A 283 -20.29 16.77 14.29
C GLU A 283 -19.10 16.03 14.92
N ALA A 284 -17.90 16.19 14.37
CA ALA A 284 -16.70 15.51 14.85
C ALA A 284 -16.32 15.96 16.28
N SER A 285 -16.07 14.98 17.15
CA SER A 285 -15.92 15.19 18.59
C SER A 285 -14.65 15.93 19.03
N CYS A 286 -13.61 15.95 18.19
CA CYS A 286 -12.34 16.59 18.51
C CYS A 286 -11.60 17.04 17.24
N GLU A 287 -10.55 17.85 17.41
CA GLU A 287 -9.75 18.36 16.29
C GLU A 287 -9.13 17.25 15.44
N SER A 288 -8.61 16.17 16.04
CA SER A 288 -8.10 15.04 15.26
C SER A 288 -9.17 14.32 14.44
N ALA A 289 -10.41 14.26 14.94
CA ALA A 289 -11.55 13.71 14.21
C ALA A 289 -11.98 14.62 13.06
N LYS A 290 -11.97 15.94 13.27
CA LYS A 290 -12.17 16.95 12.22
C LYS A 290 -11.15 16.82 11.09
N MET A 291 -9.87 16.70 11.42
CA MET A 291 -8.81 16.51 10.42
C MET A 291 -8.96 15.18 9.69
N ARG A 292 -9.44 14.12 10.37
CA ARG A 292 -9.76 12.84 9.74
C ARG A 292 -10.88 12.97 8.70
N VAL A 293 -11.94 13.74 8.96
CA VAL A 293 -13.01 13.99 7.98
C VAL A 293 -12.46 14.65 6.70
N ILE A 294 -11.53 15.59 6.85
CA ILE A 294 -10.85 16.23 5.71
C ILE A 294 -9.99 15.21 4.94
N ALA A 295 -9.22 14.39 5.66
CA ALA A 295 -8.41 13.33 5.05
C ALA A 295 -9.28 12.29 4.32
N ASP A 296 -10.42 11.90 4.91
CA ASP A 296 -11.41 11.00 4.30
C ASP A 296 -11.90 11.58 2.97
N TYR A 297 -12.31 12.86 2.97
CA TYR A 297 -12.77 13.57 1.77
C TYR A 297 -11.71 13.65 0.68
N ILE A 298 -10.46 13.98 1.02
CA ILE A 298 -9.37 14.07 0.04
C ILE A 298 -9.03 12.68 -0.51
N SER A 299 -8.95 11.66 0.35
CA SER A 299 -8.61 10.29 -0.06
C SER A 299 -9.66 9.63 -0.95
N ALA A 300 -10.91 10.10 -0.91
CA ALA A 300 -11.99 9.65 -1.77
C ALA A 300 -11.97 10.28 -3.17
N MET A 301 -11.12 11.28 -3.41
CA MET A 301 -11.02 11.93 -4.73
C MET A 301 -10.21 11.08 -5.71
N THR A 302 -10.65 11.07 -6.96
CA THR A 302 -9.78 10.67 -8.06
C THR A 302 -8.74 11.75 -8.35
N ASP A 303 -7.63 11.40 -8.98
CA ASP A 303 -6.59 12.36 -9.41
C ASP A 303 -7.18 13.53 -10.21
N GLY A 304 -8.10 13.24 -11.12
CA GLY A 304 -8.77 14.25 -11.94
C GLY A 304 -9.62 15.22 -11.11
N HIS A 305 -10.31 14.72 -10.07
CA HIS A 305 -11.05 15.55 -9.13
C HIS A 305 -10.08 16.42 -8.32
N ALA A 306 -9.07 15.82 -7.68
CA ALA A 306 -8.11 16.55 -6.87
C ALA A 306 -7.41 17.67 -7.67
N GLN A 307 -6.99 17.39 -8.90
CA GLN A 307 -6.42 18.41 -9.80
C GLN A 307 -7.42 19.51 -10.15
N LYS A 308 -8.69 19.18 -10.39
CA LYS A 308 -9.73 20.17 -10.70
C LYS A 308 -9.97 21.09 -9.52
N LEU A 309 -10.14 20.53 -8.31
CA LEU A 309 -10.35 21.31 -7.10
C LEU A 309 -9.14 22.20 -6.78
N HIS A 310 -7.93 21.65 -6.90
CA HIS A 310 -6.69 22.41 -6.71
C HIS A 310 -6.59 23.60 -7.68
N ARG A 311 -6.88 23.39 -8.96
CA ARG A 311 -6.96 24.50 -9.93
C ARG A 311 -8.01 25.54 -9.53
N GLN A 312 -9.19 25.12 -9.08
CA GLN A 312 -10.25 26.06 -8.67
C GLN A 312 -9.85 26.93 -7.47
N LEU A 313 -9.06 26.39 -6.54
CA LEU A 313 -8.64 27.10 -5.34
C LEU A 313 -7.41 28.00 -5.55
N PHE A 314 -6.45 27.56 -6.38
CA PHE A 314 -5.12 28.20 -6.44
C PHE A 314 -4.74 28.77 -7.81
N SER A 315 -5.51 28.51 -8.88
CA SER A 315 -5.23 29.16 -10.16
C SER A 315 -5.63 30.62 -10.10
N SER A 316 -4.83 31.48 -10.73
CA SER A 316 -5.14 32.90 -10.87
C SER A 316 -6.41 33.05 -11.68
N ILE A 317 -7.44 33.66 -11.08
CA ILE A 317 -8.61 34.12 -11.80
C ILE A 317 -8.13 35.23 -12.73
N VAL A 318 -8.21 35.01 -14.04
CA VAL A 318 -8.23 36.12 -14.99
C VAL A 318 -9.61 36.74 -14.82
N LEU A 319 -9.70 37.72 -13.92
CA LEU A 319 -10.87 38.59 -13.74
C LEU A 319 -10.95 39.59 -14.90
#